data_AF-A0A9W5RF71-F1
#
_entry.id   AF-A0A9W5RF71-F1
#
_cell.length_a   1.000
_cell.length_b   1.000
_cell.length_c   1.000
_cell.angle_alpha   90.00
_cell.angle_beta   90.00
_cell.angle_gamma   90.00
#
_symmetry.space_group_name_H-M   'P 1'
#
loop_
_entity.id
_entity.type
_entity.pdbx_description
1 polymer ?
#
loop_
_entity_poly.entity_id
_entity_poly.type
_entity_poly.pdbx_seq_one_letter_code
_entity_poly.pdbx_strand_id
1 'polypeptide(L)'
;MNALNGNMPPNNLASDRANDSTSGQFPLPTAQIGGVIKTARKEYGLTQQQLAELAGVSDRTVRTLEQGGLGPTLRSLLAVTGTLGLKVEVANR
;
A
#
# COMPACT_ATOMS: atom_id res chain seq x y z
N MET A 1 -28.97 -43.04 -43.77
CA MET A 1 -29.05 -41.65 -44.27
C MET A 1 -29.69 -40.78 -43.18
N ASN A 2 -28.90 -40.04 -42.41
CA ASN A 2 -29.08 -38.60 -42.16
C ASN A 2 -27.87 -38.07 -41.37
N ALA A 3 -27.51 -36.82 -41.64
CA ALA A 3 -26.22 -36.21 -41.34
C ALA A 3 -26.12 -35.58 -39.93
N LEU A 4 -24.86 -35.40 -39.49
CA LEU A 4 -24.32 -34.23 -38.76
C LEU A 4 -25.16 -33.66 -37.60
N ASN A 5 -24.67 -33.88 -36.37
CA ASN A 5 -24.49 -32.73 -35.49
C ASN A 5 -23.24 -32.93 -34.63
N GLY A 6 -22.25 -32.08 -34.85
CA GLY A 6 -20.99 -32.08 -34.13
C GLY A 6 -21.16 -31.53 -32.71
N ASN A 7 -20.48 -32.14 -31.76
CA ASN A 7 -20.01 -31.41 -30.59
C ASN A 7 -18.58 -31.87 -30.29
N MET A 8 -17.65 -30.94 -30.48
CA MET A 8 -16.21 -31.06 -30.31
C MET A 8 -15.87 -31.34 -28.84
N PRO A 9 -14.83 -32.14 -28.53
CA PRO A 9 -14.39 -32.33 -27.15
C PRO A 9 -13.89 -31.01 -26.54
N PRO A 10 -14.00 -30.84 -25.20
CA PRO A 10 -13.53 -29.63 -24.54
C PRO A 10 -12.02 -29.44 -24.78
N ASN A 11 -11.68 -28.25 -25.26
CA ASN A 11 -10.32 -27.82 -25.53
C ASN A 11 -9.54 -27.69 -24.20
N ASN A 12 -8.88 -28.77 -23.77
CA ASN A 12 -8.03 -28.78 -22.58
C ASN A 12 -6.60 -28.33 -22.96
N LEU A 13 -6.47 -27.09 -23.43
CA LEU A 13 -5.18 -26.42 -23.59
C LEU A 13 -4.77 -25.79 -22.26
N ALA A 14 -4.11 -26.60 -21.45
CA ALA A 14 -3.16 -26.09 -20.46
C ALA A 14 -2.04 -25.34 -21.20
N SER A 15 -2.23 -24.05 -21.48
CA SER A 15 -1.16 -23.15 -21.98
C SER A 15 -1.40 -21.66 -21.69
N ASP A 16 -2.40 -21.26 -20.90
CA ASP A 16 -2.45 -19.89 -20.36
C ASP A 16 -1.67 -19.79 -19.04
N ARG A 17 -0.42 -20.26 -19.09
CA ARG A 17 0.63 -19.90 -18.13
C ARG A 17 1.19 -18.54 -18.52
N ALA A 18 0.41 -17.48 -18.33
CA ALA A 18 0.90 -16.11 -18.19
C ALA A 18 -0.28 -15.19 -17.84
N ASN A 19 -0.84 -15.33 -16.63
CA ASN A 19 -1.44 -14.15 -16.00
C ASN A 19 -0.30 -13.21 -15.62
N ASP A 20 0.16 -12.51 -16.65
CA ASP A 20 0.99 -11.33 -16.63
C ASP A 20 0.33 -10.26 -15.74
N SER A 21 0.80 -10.14 -14.50
CA SER A 21 0.53 -9.00 -13.61
C SER A 21 1.43 -8.99 -12.36
N THR A 22 2.72 -9.34 -12.44
CA THR A 22 3.68 -8.92 -11.38
C THR A 22 5.13 -8.86 -11.91
N SER A 23 5.32 -8.33 -13.11
CA SER A 23 6.65 -7.95 -13.60
C SER A 23 7.01 -6.58 -13.01
N GLY A 24 7.45 -6.56 -11.75
CA GLY A 24 7.95 -5.35 -11.09
C GLY A 24 7.66 -5.26 -9.60
N GLN A 25 8.20 -6.18 -8.78
CA GLN A 25 8.39 -5.91 -7.35
C GLN A 25 9.48 -4.85 -7.19
N PHE A 26 9.13 -3.60 -7.41
CA PHE A 26 9.84 -2.45 -6.86
C PHE A 26 9.09 -2.07 -5.59
N PRO A 27 9.65 -2.27 -4.38
CA PRO A 27 9.02 -1.77 -3.16
C PRO A 27 8.87 -0.26 -3.35
N LEU A 28 7.63 0.22 -3.46
CA LEU A 28 7.41 1.65 -3.60
C LEU A 28 7.97 2.35 -2.35
N PRO A 29 8.62 3.53 -2.47
CA PRO A 29 9.23 4.26 -1.35
C PRO A 29 8.28 4.55 -0.16
N THR A 30 6.97 4.42 -0.35
CA THR A 30 5.96 4.62 0.70
C THR A 30 6.10 3.64 1.86
N ALA A 31 6.55 2.40 1.61
CA ALA A 31 6.84 1.44 2.67
C ALA A 31 7.99 1.91 3.59
N GLN A 32 8.98 2.62 3.04
CA GLN A 32 10.08 3.19 3.82
C GLN A 32 9.59 4.35 4.70
N ILE A 33 8.74 5.24 4.17
CA ILE A 33 8.16 6.35 4.94
C ILE A 33 7.30 5.83 6.09
N GLY A 34 6.43 4.85 5.84
CA GLY A 34 5.59 4.23 6.86
C GLY A 34 6.40 3.59 7.99
N GLY A 35 7.53 2.96 7.64
CA GLY A 35 8.50 2.44 8.61
C GLY A 35 9.11 3.54 9.49
N VAL A 36 9.56 4.65 8.91
CA VAL A 36 10.12 5.79 9.65
C VAL A 36 9.10 6.38 10.62
N ILE A 37 7.86 6.60 10.19
CA ILE A 37 6.77 7.09 11.04
C ILE A 37 6.54 6.14 12.23
N LYS A 38 6.45 4.84 11.95
CA LYS A 38 6.21 3.81 12.98
C LYS A 38 7.34 3.74 14.00
N THR A 39 8.59 3.86 13.55
CA THR A 39 9.76 3.85 14.45
C THR A 39 9.75 5.08 15.35
N ALA A 40 9.64 6.29 14.76
CA ALA A 40 9.61 7.53 15.53
C ALA A 40 8.46 7.56 16.56
N ARG A 41 7.25 7.12 16.17
CA ARG A 41 6.12 7.00 17.10
C ARG A 41 6.46 6.12 18.31
N LYS A 42 7.10 4.98 18.08
CA LYS A 42 7.49 4.04 19.15
C LYS A 42 8.59 4.59 20.04
N GLU A 43 9.52 5.36 19.51
CA GLU A 43 10.57 6.04 20.29
C GLU A 43 9.96 7.05 21.28
N TYR A 44 8.87 7.72 20.90
CA TYR A 44 8.08 8.55 21.81
C TYR A 44 7.13 7.76 22.74
N GLY A 45 7.08 6.43 22.66
CA GLY A 45 6.20 5.60 23.49
C GLY A 45 4.70 5.73 23.18
N LEU A 46 4.34 6.25 22.01
CA LEU A 46 2.94 6.55 21.65
C LEU A 46 2.24 5.33 21.02
N THR A 47 0.94 5.18 21.28
CA THR A 47 0.05 4.31 20.49
C THR A 47 -0.33 4.96 19.16
N GLN A 48 -0.86 4.19 18.20
CA GLN A 48 -1.33 4.75 16.92
C GLN A 48 -2.47 5.76 17.14
N GLN A 49 -3.39 5.45 18.07
CA GLN A 49 -4.49 6.34 18.45
C GLN A 49 -3.97 7.65 19.06
N GLN A 50 -3.00 7.59 19.98
CA GLN A 50 -2.42 8.80 20.59
C GLN A 50 -1.74 9.69 19.54
N LEU A 51 -1.00 9.10 18.59
CA LEU A 51 -0.43 9.86 17.48
C LEU A 51 -1.53 10.49 16.61
N ALA A 52 -2.62 9.76 16.34
CA ALA A 52 -3.72 10.26 15.55
C ALA A 52 -4.39 11.48 16.20
N GLU A 53 -4.64 11.40 17.51
CA GLU A 53 -5.18 12.51 18.32
C GLU A 53 -4.26 13.73 18.29
N LEU A 54 -2.95 13.54 18.52
CA LEU A 54 -1.96 14.63 18.49
C LEU A 54 -1.84 15.28 17.10
N ALA A 55 -1.92 14.47 16.04
CA ALA A 55 -1.82 14.94 14.66
C ALA A 55 -3.14 15.47 14.09
N GLY A 56 -4.25 15.37 14.81
CA GLY A 56 -5.58 15.78 14.34
C GLY A 56 -6.08 14.98 13.14
N VAL A 57 -5.78 13.67 13.10
CA VAL A 57 -6.20 12.75 12.02
C VAL A 57 -6.91 11.53 12.61
N SER A 58 -7.48 10.66 11.76
CA SER A 58 -8.09 9.41 12.23
C SER A 58 -7.03 8.35 12.57
N ASP A 59 -7.30 7.46 13.53
CA ASP A 59 -6.46 6.29 13.82
C ASP A 59 -6.21 5.42 12.56
N ARG A 60 -7.26 5.26 11.74
CA ARG A 60 -7.17 4.59 10.43
C ARG A 60 -6.12 5.25 9.54
N THR A 61 -6.06 6.58 9.51
CA THR A 61 -5.07 7.32 8.72
C THR A 61 -3.65 7.01 9.17
N VAL A 62 -3.38 7.03 10.49
CA VAL A 62 -2.06 6.67 11.03
C VAL A 62 -1.70 5.23 10.67
N ARG A 63 -2.62 4.29 10.86
CA ARG A 63 -2.39 2.88 10.52
C ARG A 63 -2.09 2.69 9.03
N THR A 64 -2.85 3.33 8.13
CA THR A 64 -2.61 3.25 6.68
C THR A 64 -1.26 3.87 6.30
N LEU A 65 -0.89 5.01 6.90
CA LEU A 65 0.43 5.62 6.71
C LEU A 65 1.56 4.69 7.12
N GLU A 66 1.49 4.08 8.31
CA GLU A 66 2.53 3.16 8.80
C GLU A 66 2.67 1.88 7.97
N GLN A 67 1.58 1.44 7.33
CA GLN A 67 1.58 0.29 6.42
C GLN A 67 2.06 0.64 5.01
N GLY A 68 2.29 1.93 4.71
CA GLY A 68 2.60 2.39 3.35
C GLY A 68 1.44 2.22 2.37
N GLY A 69 0.21 2.11 2.88
CA GLY A 69 -0.99 1.86 2.09
C GLY A 69 -1.49 3.11 1.34
N LEU A 70 -2.35 2.88 0.35
CA LEU A 70 -3.01 3.94 -0.42
C LEU A 70 -4.16 4.57 0.39
N GLY A 71 -4.40 5.86 0.20
CA GLY A 71 -5.53 6.58 0.83
C GLY A 71 -5.19 7.79 1.71
N PRO A 72 -4.03 7.87 2.40
CA PRO A 72 -3.66 9.08 3.12
C PRO A 72 -3.34 10.21 2.14
N THR A 73 -3.81 11.41 2.46
CA THR A 73 -3.46 12.63 1.71
C THR A 73 -2.07 13.12 2.10
N LEU A 74 -1.43 13.92 1.24
CA LEU A 74 -0.19 14.62 1.59
C LEU A 74 -0.37 15.47 2.87
N ARG A 75 -1.55 16.10 3.04
CA ARG A 75 -1.88 16.85 4.26
C ARG A 75 -1.80 15.98 5.51
N SER A 76 -2.40 14.80 5.49
CA SER A 76 -2.33 13.87 6.63
C SER A 76 -0.93 13.34 6.88
N LEU A 77 -0.15 13.10 5.83
CA LEU A 77 1.26 12.72 5.97
C LEU A 77 2.04 13.83 6.69
N LEU A 78 1.93 15.08 6.21
CA LEU A 78 2.62 16.23 6.78
C LEU A 78 2.19 16.52 8.23
N ALA A 79 0.90 16.35 8.55
CA ALA A 79 0.41 16.49 9.92
C ALA A 79 1.05 15.47 10.86
N VAL A 80 1.10 14.19 10.45
CA VAL A 80 1.71 13.12 11.24
C VAL A 80 3.21 13.31 11.37
N THR A 81 3.93 13.60 10.28
CA THR A 81 5.38 13.80 10.34
C THR A 81 5.75 15.04 11.15
N GLY A 82 4.99 16.13 11.00
CA GLY A 82 5.18 17.35 11.79
C GLY A 82 4.98 17.12 13.29
N THR A 83 3.99 16.31 13.67
CA THR A 83 3.74 15.93 15.07
C THR A 83 4.90 15.13 15.67
N LEU A 84 5.57 14.31 14.86
CA LEU A 84 6.73 13.51 15.27
C LEU A 84 8.07 14.28 15.19
N GLY A 85 8.06 15.55 14.73
CA GLY A 85 9.28 16.33 14.50
C GLY A 85 10.11 15.86 13.29
N LEU A 86 9.50 15.10 12.37
CA LEU A 86 10.15 14.59 11.17
C LEU A 86 10.10 15.61 10.03
N LYS A 87 11.24 15.78 9.34
CA LYS A 87 11.33 16.58 8.11
C LYS A 87 10.99 15.73 6.88
N VAL A 88 10.17 16.26 6.00
CA VAL A 88 9.88 15.66 4.69
C VAL A 88 10.65 16.42 3.61
N GLU A 89 11.41 15.70 2.79
CA GLU A 89 12.19 16.26 1.69
C GLU A 89 11.76 15.63 0.36
N VAL A 90 11.74 16.46 -0.69
CA VAL A 90 11.50 16.01 -2.07
C VAL A 90 12.83 16.07 -2.80
N ALA A 91 13.29 14.92 -3.28
CA ALA A 91 14.49 14.81 -4.09
C ALA A 91 14.15 14.31 -5.49
N ASN A 92 14.76 14.89 -6.51
CA ASN A 92 14.72 14.33 -7.86
C ASN A 92 15.66 13.12 -7.92
N ARG A 93 15.25 12.08 -8.65
CA ARG A 93 16.10 10.92 -8.92
C ARG A 93 17.10 11.21 -10.04
#